data_AF-A0A645JBN1-F1
#
_entry.id   AF-A0A645JBN1-F1
#
_cell.length_a   1.000
_cell.length_b   1.000
_cell.length_c   1.000
_cell.angle_alpha   90.00
_cell.angle_beta   90.00
_cell.angle_gamma   90.00
#
_symmetry.space_group_name_H-M   'P 1'
#
loop_
_entity.id
_entity.type
_entity.pdbx_description
1 polymer ?
#
loop_
_entity_poly.entity_id
_entity_poly.type
_entity_poly.pdbx_seq_one_letter_code
_entity_poly.pdbx_strand_id
1 'polypeptide(L)' 'MAKGGSGDVLTGVIAAFIGAGLSPFDSTCLGAYIHGLAGDIAAEKIGGYGVLARDIARHIPEAIDQILKTAK' A
#
# COMPACT_ATOMS: atom_id res chain seq x y z
N MET A 1 3.22 7.72 8.67
CA MET A 1 2.37 7.86 7.48
C MET A 1 1.02 8.56 7.76
N ALA A 2 1.01 9.72 8.44
CA ALA A 2 -0.23 10.46 8.70
C ALA A 2 -0.24 11.75 7.86
N LYS A 3 -0.78 11.66 6.63
CA LYS A 3 -0.92 12.80 5.71
C LYS A 3 -2.29 12.72 5.04
N GLY A 4 -2.85 13.89 4.69
CA GLY A 4 -4.09 13.93 3.92
C GLY A 4 -3.99 13.08 2.65
N GLY A 5 -5.03 12.27 2.40
CA GLY A 5 -5.11 11.39 1.23
C GLY A 5 -4.54 9.98 1.39
N SER A 6 -3.80 9.66 2.47
CA SER A 6 -3.30 8.28 2.65
C SER A 6 -4.45 7.28 2.85
N GLY A 7 -5.53 7.69 3.54
CA GLY A 7 -6.75 6.89 3.68
C GLY A 7 -7.46 6.61 2.35
N ASP A 8 -7.44 7.55 1.40
CA ASP A 8 -8.03 7.36 0.07
C ASP A 8 -7.24 6.31 -0.72
N VAL A 9 -5.91 6.35 -0.63
CA VAL A 9 -5.03 5.32 -1.22
C VAL A 9 -5.31 3.96 -0.59
N LEU A 10 -5.37 3.87 0.73
CA LEU A 10 -5.69 2.61 1.42
C LEU A 10 -7.04 2.06 0.98
N THR A 11 -8.07 2.92 0.92
CA THR A 11 -9.41 2.54 0.48
C THR A 11 -9.40 2.00 -0.96
N GLY A 12 -8.69 2.66 -1.87
CA GLY A 12 -8.54 2.21 -3.26
C GLY A 12 -7.86 0.86 -3.38
N VAL A 13 -6.82 0.61 -2.58
CA VAL A 13 -6.11 -0.69 -2.54
C VAL A 13 -7.04 -1.80 -2.04
N ILE A 14 -7.76 -1.57 -0.94
CA ILE A 14 -8.72 -2.55 -0.40
C ILE A 14 -9.83 -2.84 -1.42
N ALA A 15 -10.38 -1.79 -2.04
CA ALA A 15 -11.43 -1.93 -3.05
C ALA A 15 -10.94 -2.73 -4.27
N ALA A 16 -9.68 -2.53 -4.70
CA ALA A 16 -9.09 -3.30 -5.78
C ALA A 16 -8.98 -4.79 -5.45
N PHE A 17 -8.59 -5.16 -4.22
CA PHE A 17 -8.53 -6.57 -3.81
C PHE A 17 -9.90 -7.22 -3.67
N ILE A 18 -10.88 -6.49 -3.15
CA ILE A 18 -12.28 -6.96 -3.14
C ILE A 18 -12.76 -7.17 -4.58
N GLY A 19 -12.49 -6.22 -5.48
CA GLY A 19 -12.83 -6.32 -6.90
C GLY A 19 -12.11 -7.46 -7.63
N ALA A 20 -10.95 -7.90 -7.14
CA ALA A 20 -10.23 -9.07 -7.62
C ALA A 20 -10.74 -10.41 -7.04
N GLY A 21 -11.71 -10.39 -6.13
CA GLY A 21 -12.37 -11.58 -5.58
C GLY A 21 -11.90 -12.04 -4.21
N LEU A 22 -11.06 -11.27 -3.50
CA LEU A 22 -10.69 -11.59 -2.11
C LEU A 22 -11.85 -11.26 -1.15
N SER A 23 -11.90 -11.98 -0.02
CA SER A 23 -12.87 -11.67 1.03
C SER A 23 -12.64 -10.24 1.56
N PRO A 24 -13.66 -9.53 2.08
CA PRO A 24 -13.47 -8.20 2.65
C PRO A 24 -12.44 -8.17 3.79
N PHE A 25 -12.40 -9.22 4.61
CA PHE A 25 -11.43 -9.34 5.70
C PHE A 25 -10.00 -9.47 5.17
N ASP A 26 -9.76 -10.43 4.27
CA ASP A 26 -8.44 -10.66 3.69
C ASP A 26 -7.96 -9.45 2.88
N SER A 27 -8.86 -8.83 2.12
CA SER A 27 -8.59 -7.60 1.35
C SER A 27 -8.17 -6.45 2.25
N THR A 28 -8.81 -6.31 3.41
CA THR A 28 -8.48 -5.26 4.38
C THR A 28 -7.13 -5.52 5.03
N CYS A 29 -6.87 -6.76 5.46
CA CYS A 29 -5.58 -7.15 6.05
C CYS A 29 -4.43 -6.95 5.04
N LEU A 30 -4.58 -7.47 3.83
CA LEU A 30 -3.59 -7.36 2.77
C LEU A 30 -3.39 -5.91 2.32
N GLY A 31 -4.49 -5.16 2.16
CA GLY A 31 -4.46 -3.76 1.77
C GLY A 31 -3.76 -2.87 2.80
N ALA A 32 -4.03 -3.06 4.09
CA ALA A 32 -3.35 -2.33 5.16
C ALA A 32 -1.84 -2.62 5.18
N TYR A 33 -1.46 -3.90 5.02
CA TYR A 33 -0.06 -4.31 4.98
C TYR A 33 0.68 -3.71 3.77
N ILE A 34 0.13 -3.85 2.57
CA ILE A 34 0.72 -3.32 1.33
C ILE A 34 0.80 -1.80 1.37
N HIS A 35 -0.22 -1.12 1.89
CA HIS A 35 -0.20 0.33 2.05
C HIS A 35 0.96 0.77 2.97
N GLY A 36 1.14 0.11 4.11
CA GLY A 36 2.25 0.38 5.03
C GLY A 36 3.60 0.16 4.36
N LEU A 37 3.80 -1.01 3.74
CA LEU A 37 5.05 -1.36 3.05
C LEU A 37 5.39 -0.36 1.92
N ALA A 38 4.41 0.04 1.12
CA ALA A 38 4.60 1.05 0.08
C ALA A 38 5.01 2.41 0.66
N GLY A 39 4.50 2.75 1.85
CA GLY A 39 4.93 3.94 2.57
C GLY A 39 6.35 3.87 3.10
N ASP A 40 6.77 2.70 3.60
CA ASP A 40 8.14 2.48 4.05
C ASP A 40 9.13 2.58 2.87
N ILE A 41 8.81 1.93 1.74
CA ILE A 41 9.59 2.05 0.50
C ILE A 41 9.69 3.51 0.04
N ALA A 42 8.58 4.25 0.08
CA ALA A 42 8.58 5.67 -0.27
C ALA A 42 9.43 6.51 0.72
N ALA A 43 9.39 6.17 2.01
CA ALA A 43 10.15 6.84 3.06
C ALA A 43 11.66 6.60 2.92
N GLU A 44 12.09 5.42 2.48
CA GLU A 44 13.50 5.14 2.19
C GLU A 44 14.05 6.02 1.06
N LYS A 45 13.23 6.32 0.05
CA LYS A 45 13.65 7.11 -1.12
C LYS A 45 13.56 8.62 -0.91
N ILE A 46 12.59 9.09 -0.13
CA ILE A 46 12.23 10.52 -0.03
C ILE A 46 12.53 11.09 1.38
N GLY A 47 12.69 10.22 2.38
CA GLY A 47 12.73 10.58 3.80
C GLY A 47 11.33 10.59 4.43
N GLY A 48 11.20 10.05 5.65
CA GLY A 48 9.91 9.76 6.29
C GLY A 48 8.97 10.96 6.51
N TYR A 49 9.48 12.18 6.63
CA TYR A 49 8.65 13.39 6.77
C TYR A 49 8.04 13.88 5.44
N GLY A 50 8.70 13.57 4.32
CA GLY A 50 8.38 14.06 2.99
C GLY A 50 7.39 13.20 2.20
N VAL A 51 7.09 11.99 2.68
CA VAL A 51 6.17 11.07 2.01
C VAL A 51 4.76 11.65 1.94
N LEU A 52 4.20 11.73 0.73
CA LEU A 52 2.82 12.11 0.45
C LEU A 52 1.99 10.90 0.01
N ALA A 53 0.66 11.04 0.02
CA ALA A 53 -0.26 9.99 -0.42
C ALA A 53 0.05 9.46 -1.83
N ARG A 54 0.38 10.35 -2.77
CA ARG A 54 0.77 9.97 -4.14
C ARG A 54 2.04 9.14 -4.20
N ASP A 55 2.95 9.34 -3.25
CA ASP A 55 4.21 8.62 -3.22
C ASP A 55 3.95 7.19 -2.75
N ILE A 56 3.08 7.01 -1.74
CA ILE A 56 2.58 5.69 -1.34
C ILE A 56 1.91 5.00 -2.52
N ALA A 57 0.97 5.67 -3.20
CA ALA A 57 0.25 5.11 -4.34
C ALA A 57 1.19 4.63 -5.47
N ARG A 58 2.25 5.39 -5.77
CA ARG A 58 3.26 5.03 -6.78
C ARG A 58 4.08 3.79 -6.41
N HIS A 59 4.21 3.48 -5.12
CA HIS A 59 5.02 2.37 -4.63
C HIS A 59 4.19 1.12 -4.29
N ILE A 60 2.86 1.13 -4.48
CA ILE A 60 2.01 -0.05 -4.32
C ILE A 60 2.46 -1.23 -5.20
N PRO A 61 2.79 -1.06 -6.50
CA PRO A 61 3.26 -2.17 -7.32
C PRO A 61 4.57 -2.80 -6.80
N GLU A 62 5.50 -1.96 -6.34
CA GLU A 62 6.79 -2.41 -5.79
C GLU A 62 6.59 -3.22 -4.49
N ALA A 63 5.68 -2.76 -3.62
CA ALA A 63 5.30 -3.49 -2.41
C ALA A 63 4.68 -4.86 -2.73
N ILE A 64 3.81 -4.95 -3.75
CA ILE A 64 3.23 -6.22 -4.21
C ILE A 64 4.33 -7.16 -4.74
N ASP A 65 5.22 -6.66 -5.59
CA ASP A 65 6.32 -7.44 -6.15
C ASP A 65 7.24 -8.02 -5.07
N GLN A 66 7.52 -7.25 -4.01
CA GLN A 66 8.33 -7.71 -2.89
C GLN A 66 7.69 -8.89 -2.14
N ILE A 67 6.37 -8.83 -1.92
CA ILE A 67 5.61 -9.93 -1.29
C ILE A 67 5.64 -11.18 -2.18
N LEU A 68 5.38 -11.02 -3.49
CA LEU A 68 5.36 -12.15 -4.43
C LEU A 68 6.73 -12.81 -4.62
N LYS A 69 7.82 -12.04 -4.51
CA LYS A 69 9.19 -12.59 -4.52
C LYS A 69 9.52 -13.38 -3.26
N THR A 70 9.00 -12.95 -2.11
CA THR A 70 9.24 -13.61 -0.81
C THR A 70 8.39 -14.88 -0.66
N ALA A 71 7.27 -14.98 -1.38
CA ALA A 71 6.39 -16.15 -1.37
C ALA A 71 6.88 -17.30 -2.29
N LYS A 72 7.98 -17.10 -3.03
CA LYS A 72 8.63 -18.11 -3.87
C LYS A 72 9.84 -18.70 -3.15
#